data_AF-A0A821MWN7-F1
#
_entry.id   AF-A0A821MWN7-F1
#
_cell.length_a   1.000
_cell.length_b   1.000
_cell.length_c   1.000
_cell.angle_alpha   90.00
_cell.angle_beta   90.00
_cell.angle_gamma   90.00
#
_symmetry.space_group_name_H-M   'P 1'
#
loop_
_entity.id
_entity.type
_entity.pdbx_description
1 polymer ?
#
loop_
_entity_poly.entity_id
_entity_poly.type
_entity_poly.pdbx_seq_one_letter_code
_entity_poly.pdbx_strand_id
1 'polypeptide(L)'
;MKVEIYECPIPSRRESALAVIFELQMPIEIRCYRDILWQFINRPNLVPSNNMNEWLSISPHRSKLSQYNNGSYDRKVKLVSSTKSISQTHYFAPRPISCTILEDFLLENSLHVQISPTKPVAFQDECRTLTPQLTDSNYKLLQFSVDNTQFVQNRVIAQLYNCSSSFKSSQFIEFGSFRSGHRLQWWNLLSILELDSLSMNEECVAILITHSILQYGPVTENRENLICYWCPESHEQLLDDGFVDELILRVDLRLNECQCNWQHELVKLK
;
A
#
# COMPACT_ATOMS: atom_id res chain seq x y z
N MET A 1 20.98 -40.48 33.74
CA MET A 1 19.83 -39.87 33.05
C MET A 1 20.30 -38.58 32.39
N LYS A 2 19.98 -38.36 31.11
CA LYS A 2 20.31 -37.14 30.36
C LYS A 2 19.00 -36.51 29.87
N VAL A 3 18.95 -35.18 29.83
CA VAL A 3 17.76 -34.42 29.42
C VAL A 3 18.15 -33.47 28.29
N GLU A 4 17.23 -33.30 27.34
CA GLU A 4 17.39 -32.34 26.25
C GLU A 4 17.29 -30.90 26.75
N ILE A 5 18.03 -30.01 26.11
CA ILE A 5 17.98 -28.59 26.42
C ILE A 5 16.70 -28.00 25.82
N TYR A 6 16.06 -27.12 26.57
CA TYR A 6 14.92 -26.36 26.11
C TYR A 6 15.37 -24.94 25.75
N GLU A 7 15.14 -24.53 24.51
CA GLU A 7 15.26 -23.14 24.08
C GLU A 7 13.88 -22.51 23.99
N CYS A 8 13.69 -21.34 24.60
CA CYS A 8 12.42 -20.64 24.54
C CYS A 8 12.07 -20.24 23.09
N PRO A 9 10.89 -20.60 22.56
CA PRO A 9 10.53 -20.31 21.17
C PRO A 9 10.29 -18.81 20.93
N ILE A 10 10.02 -18.04 21.99
CA ILE A 10 9.76 -16.59 21.95
C ILE A 10 10.94 -15.83 22.60
N PRO A 11 11.39 -14.71 22.02
CA PRO A 11 12.44 -13.87 22.60
C PRO A 11 12.09 -13.28 23.97
N SER A 12 13.11 -13.12 24.83
CA SER A 12 12.95 -12.50 26.14
C SER A 12 12.70 -10.99 26.07
N ARG A 13 13.27 -10.33 25.05
CA ARG A 13 13.06 -8.90 24.82
C ARG A 13 11.63 -8.65 24.34
N ARG A 14 10.90 -7.79 25.07
CA ARG A 14 9.48 -7.46 24.80
C ARG A 14 9.22 -7.06 23.34
N GLU A 15 10.01 -6.15 22.79
CA GLU A 15 9.88 -5.67 21.38
C GLU A 15 9.89 -6.84 20.39
N SER A 16 10.87 -7.73 20.55
CA SER A 16 11.10 -8.89 19.71
C SER A 16 10.01 -9.95 19.91
N ALA A 17 9.57 -10.17 21.14
CA ALA A 17 8.46 -11.05 21.46
C ALA A 17 7.16 -10.58 20.78
N LEU A 18 6.85 -9.28 20.88
CA LEU A 18 5.68 -8.69 20.25
C LEU A 18 5.75 -8.82 18.72
N ALA A 19 6.91 -8.55 18.11
CA ALA A 19 7.09 -8.72 16.68
C ALA A 19 6.84 -10.18 16.22
N VAL A 20 7.38 -11.17 16.94
CA VAL A 20 7.16 -12.59 16.66
C VAL A 20 5.68 -12.97 16.79
N ILE A 21 5.04 -12.58 17.90
CA ILE A 21 3.63 -12.89 18.16
C ILE A 21 2.74 -12.24 17.11
N PHE A 22 3.00 -10.97 16.80
CA PHE A 22 2.26 -10.23 15.78
C PHE A 22 2.39 -10.89 14.41
N GLU A 23 3.58 -11.37 14.04
CA GLU A 23 3.81 -12.06 12.76
C GLU A 23 3.00 -13.36 12.60
N LEU A 24 2.78 -14.09 13.70
CA LEU A 24 2.03 -15.36 13.69
C LEU A 24 0.56 -15.13 13.31
N GLN A 25 -0.04 -14.03 13.78
CA GLN A 25 -1.47 -13.75 13.63
C GLN A 25 -1.78 -12.40 12.98
N MET A 26 -0.86 -11.89 12.13
CA MET A 26 -1.02 -10.59 11.49
C MET A 26 -2.24 -10.57 10.55
N PRO A 27 -3.17 -9.60 10.72
CA PRO A 27 -4.25 -9.34 9.77
C PRO A 27 -3.72 -9.13 8.35
N ILE A 28 -4.50 -9.50 7.35
CA ILE A 28 -4.05 -9.51 5.95
C ILE A 28 -3.76 -8.10 5.44
N GLU A 29 -4.53 -7.11 5.89
CA GLU A 29 -4.40 -5.69 5.51
C GLU A 29 -3.06 -5.13 5.99
N ILE A 30 -2.73 -5.38 7.26
CA ILE A 30 -1.45 -4.93 7.84
C ILE A 30 -0.28 -5.66 7.18
N ARG A 31 -0.46 -6.93 6.83
CA ARG A 31 0.56 -7.69 6.11
C ARG A 31 0.82 -7.12 4.73
N CYS A 32 -0.23 -6.86 3.95
CA CYS A 32 -0.12 -6.23 2.64
C CYS A 32 0.62 -4.90 2.76
N TYR A 33 0.22 -4.06 3.73
CA TYR A 33 0.86 -2.77 3.98
C TYR A 33 2.34 -2.91 4.34
N ARG A 34 2.68 -3.81 5.27
CA ARG A 34 4.06 -4.09 5.67
C ARG A 34 4.91 -4.58 4.50
N ASP A 35 4.39 -5.51 3.70
CA ASP A 35 5.10 -6.09 2.55
C ASP A 35 5.43 -5.01 1.53
N ILE A 36 4.46 -4.13 1.23
CA ILE A 36 4.61 -2.97 0.35
C ILE A 36 5.63 -1.98 0.93
N LEU A 37 5.53 -1.66 2.22
CA LEU A 37 6.41 -0.69 2.87
C LEU A 37 7.86 -1.18 2.92
N TRP A 38 8.07 -2.45 3.30
CA TRP A 38 9.38 -3.07 3.31
C TRP A 38 10.01 -3.03 1.91
N GLN A 39 9.21 -3.36 0.90
CA GLN A 39 9.61 -3.30 -0.50
C GLN A 39 10.06 -1.91 -0.93
N PHE A 40 9.25 -0.89 -0.62
CA PHE A 40 9.55 0.49 -0.97
C PHE A 40 10.84 0.99 -0.30
N ILE A 41 11.01 0.72 0.99
CA ILE A 41 12.20 1.15 1.77
C ILE A 41 13.47 0.44 1.28
N ASN A 42 13.38 -0.85 0.95
CA ASN A 42 14.54 -1.68 0.58
C ASN A 42 14.78 -1.73 -0.94
N ARG A 43 14.11 -0.85 -1.71
CA ARG A 43 14.27 -0.73 -3.17
C ARG A 43 15.71 -0.73 -3.68
N PRO A 44 16.70 -0.04 -3.07
CA PRO A 44 18.07 -0.06 -3.57
C PRO A 44 18.79 -1.41 -3.35
N ASN A 45 18.32 -2.28 -2.44
CA ASN A 45 19.00 -3.49 -2.00
C ASN A 45 18.03 -4.69 -1.95
N LEU A 46 17.56 -5.14 -3.11
CA LEU A 46 16.56 -6.20 -3.24
C LEU A 46 17.09 -7.62 -3.07
N VAL A 47 18.39 -7.79 -2.88
CA VAL A 47 19.00 -9.10 -2.75
C VAL A 47 18.68 -9.63 -1.34
N PRO A 48 17.97 -10.76 -1.21
CA PRO A 48 17.81 -11.39 0.09
C PRO A 48 19.20 -11.64 0.67
N SER A 49 19.40 -11.32 1.95
CA SER A 49 20.63 -11.72 2.64
C SER A 49 20.72 -13.24 2.61
N ASN A 50 21.62 -13.78 1.78
CA ASN A 50 21.66 -15.19 1.36
C ASN A 50 21.86 -16.23 2.49
N ASN A 51 22.00 -15.79 3.75
CA ASN A 51 22.36 -16.65 4.89
C ASN A 51 21.44 -16.49 6.10
N MET A 52 20.18 -16.05 5.93
CA MET A 52 19.26 -15.89 7.05
C MET A 52 18.44 -17.14 7.32
N ASN A 53 18.21 -17.37 8.60
CA ASN A 53 17.46 -18.47 9.17
C ASN A 53 15.97 -18.11 9.25
N GLU A 54 15.11 -18.76 8.47
CA GLU A 54 13.65 -18.55 8.58
C GLU A 54 13.14 -19.03 9.93
N TRP A 55 12.43 -18.16 10.65
CA TRP A 55 12.02 -18.38 12.04
C TRP A 55 11.20 -19.67 12.22
N LEU A 56 10.22 -19.88 11.35
CA LEU A 56 9.32 -21.04 11.41
C LEU A 56 9.86 -22.28 10.69
N SER A 57 11.10 -22.24 10.20
CA SER A 57 11.76 -23.40 9.58
C SER A 57 12.67 -24.15 10.57
N ILE A 58 12.87 -23.63 11.78
CA ILE A 58 13.88 -24.10 12.74
C ILE A 58 13.21 -24.66 14.01
N SER A 59 13.66 -25.81 14.49
CA SER A 59 13.24 -26.35 15.80
C SER A 59 13.87 -25.51 16.93
N PRO A 60 13.25 -25.33 18.11
CA PRO A 60 11.89 -25.72 18.49
C PRO A 60 10.81 -24.72 18.01
N HIS A 61 11.17 -23.61 17.39
CA HIS A 61 10.24 -22.55 16.97
C HIS A 61 9.15 -23.09 16.02
N ARG A 62 9.52 -23.89 15.02
CA ARG A 62 8.58 -24.54 14.10
C ARG A 62 7.57 -25.41 14.84
N SER A 63 8.03 -26.29 15.72
CA SER A 63 7.16 -27.26 16.40
C SER A 63 6.24 -26.59 17.43
N LYS A 64 6.70 -25.52 18.08
CA LYS A 64 5.93 -24.81 19.11
C LYS A 64 5.01 -23.71 18.57
N LEU A 65 5.42 -23.02 17.50
CA LEU A 65 4.74 -21.81 17.02
C LEU A 65 3.90 -22.02 15.75
N SER A 66 4.15 -23.06 14.96
CA SER A 66 3.46 -23.25 13.68
C SER A 66 1.94 -23.34 13.80
N GLN A 67 1.41 -23.91 14.89
CA GLN A 67 -0.02 -24.01 15.16
C GLN A 67 -0.71 -22.64 15.35
N TYR A 68 0.03 -21.60 15.72
CA TYR A 68 -0.50 -20.24 15.89
C TYR A 68 -0.36 -19.40 14.62
N ASN A 69 0.30 -19.93 13.60
CA ASN A 69 0.55 -19.21 12.37
C ASN A 69 -0.68 -19.29 11.45
N ASN A 70 -1.53 -18.26 11.50
CA ASN A 70 -2.77 -18.20 10.71
C ASN A 70 -2.57 -17.61 9.31
N GLY A 71 -1.34 -17.22 8.95
CA GLY A 71 -1.19 -16.43 7.74
C GLY A 71 -1.14 -17.22 6.44
N SER A 72 -1.78 -16.64 5.42
CA SER A 72 -1.68 -17.00 4.00
C SER A 72 -0.26 -17.35 3.54
N TYR A 73 -0.18 -18.30 2.62
CA TYR A 73 1.05 -18.76 1.94
C TYR A 73 1.72 -17.66 1.09
N ASP A 74 0.97 -16.62 0.71
CA ASP A 74 1.47 -15.55 -0.14
C ASP A 74 2.01 -14.38 0.69
N ARG A 75 3.19 -14.56 1.28
CA ARG A 75 3.93 -13.47 1.96
C ARG A 75 5.16 -13.10 1.15
N LYS A 76 5.35 -11.80 0.92
CA LYS A 76 6.53 -11.28 0.21
C LYS A 76 7.72 -11.13 1.14
N VAL A 77 7.48 -10.94 2.44
CA VAL A 77 8.52 -10.93 3.49
C VAL A 77 8.18 -11.88 4.63
N LYS A 78 9.22 -12.39 5.29
CA LYS A 78 9.14 -13.32 6.41
C LYS A 78 10.01 -12.88 7.58
N LEU A 79 9.64 -13.39 8.76
CA LEU A 79 10.48 -13.31 9.93
C LEU A 79 11.68 -14.26 9.81
N VAL A 80 12.87 -13.69 9.95
CA VAL A 80 14.15 -14.40 9.82
C VAL A 80 15.09 -14.01 10.95
N SER A 81 16.23 -14.69 11.01
CA SER A 81 17.31 -14.40 11.94
C SER A 81 18.70 -14.52 11.32
N SER A 82 19.61 -13.66 11.77
CA SER A 82 21.04 -13.73 11.44
C SER A 82 21.81 -14.71 12.33
N THR A 83 21.26 -15.06 13.48
CA THR A 83 21.85 -16.02 14.42
C THR A 83 21.19 -17.38 14.27
N LYS A 84 21.89 -18.44 14.70
CA LYS A 84 21.36 -19.81 14.72
C LYS A 84 20.65 -20.08 16.05
N SER A 85 19.61 -20.90 16.02
CA SER A 85 19.02 -21.48 17.23
C SER A 85 20.06 -22.37 17.91
N ILE A 86 20.03 -22.40 19.23
CA ILE A 86 20.93 -23.25 20.02
C ILE A 86 20.73 -24.72 19.64
N SER A 87 19.50 -25.11 19.27
CA SER A 87 19.18 -26.45 18.77
C SER A 87 19.98 -26.90 17.55
N GLN A 88 20.50 -25.96 16.76
CA GLN A 88 21.31 -26.22 15.57
C GLN A 88 22.81 -26.14 15.85
N THR A 89 23.20 -25.97 17.11
CA THR A 89 24.59 -25.88 17.54
C THR A 89 24.98 -27.09 18.37
N HIS A 90 26.28 -27.32 18.53
CA HIS A 90 26.81 -28.39 19.38
C HIS A 90 26.41 -28.23 20.87
N TYR A 91 25.95 -27.04 21.27
CA TYR A 91 25.48 -26.77 22.64
C TYR A 91 24.17 -27.46 22.99
N PHE A 92 23.40 -27.97 22.01
CA PHE A 92 22.13 -28.67 22.23
C PHE A 92 22.29 -30.13 22.73
N ALA A 93 23.52 -30.63 22.85
CA ALA A 93 23.76 -32.00 23.28
C ALA A 93 23.12 -32.30 24.65
N PRO A 94 22.43 -33.45 24.82
CA PRO A 94 21.77 -33.80 26.08
C PRO A 94 22.74 -33.79 27.27
N ARG A 95 22.39 -33.07 28.34
CA ARG A 95 23.24 -32.85 29.51
C ARG A 95 22.89 -33.80 30.67
N PRO A 96 23.88 -34.22 31.49
CA PRO A 96 23.64 -35.07 32.65
C PRO A 96 22.99 -34.27 33.79
N ILE A 97 21.90 -34.79 34.37
CA ILE A 97 21.17 -34.11 35.46
C ILE A 97 22.04 -33.91 36.70
N SER A 98 22.94 -34.86 36.99
CA SER A 98 23.75 -34.87 38.22
C SER A 98 24.73 -33.71 38.34
N CYS A 99 25.10 -33.08 37.22
CA CYS A 99 26.20 -32.10 37.18
C CYS A 99 25.83 -30.81 36.41
N THR A 100 24.56 -30.60 36.10
CA THR A 100 24.10 -29.45 35.29
C THR A 100 23.08 -28.65 36.09
N ILE A 101 23.28 -27.33 36.20
CA ILE A 101 22.34 -26.43 36.87
C ILE A 101 21.10 -26.18 36.00
N LEU A 102 19.98 -25.76 36.60
CA LEU A 102 18.71 -25.59 35.89
C LEU A 102 18.78 -24.59 34.72
N GLU A 103 19.53 -23.50 34.90
CA GLU A 103 19.71 -22.44 33.90
C GLU A 103 20.35 -22.95 32.60
N ASP A 104 21.18 -23.98 32.69
CA ASP A 104 21.83 -24.63 31.55
C ASP A 104 20.88 -25.55 30.75
N PHE A 105 19.71 -25.88 31.31
CA PHE A 105 18.65 -26.62 30.63
C PHE A 105 17.60 -25.71 30.00
N LEU A 106 17.40 -24.49 30.55
CA LEU A 106 16.35 -23.56 30.16
C LEU A 106 16.96 -22.30 29.53
N LEU A 107 17.24 -22.38 28.23
CA LEU A 107 17.91 -21.31 27.52
C LEU A 107 16.92 -20.32 26.93
N GLU A 108 17.33 -19.05 26.95
CA GLU A 108 16.64 -17.99 26.22
C GLU A 108 16.78 -18.18 24.71
N ASN A 109 15.86 -17.59 23.98
CA ASN A 109 15.86 -17.57 22.52
C ASN A 109 17.16 -16.92 21.99
N SER A 110 17.91 -17.64 21.16
CA SER A 110 19.15 -17.10 20.58
C SER A 110 18.97 -16.41 19.23
N LEU A 111 17.74 -16.36 18.71
CA LEU A 111 17.42 -15.79 17.40
C LEU A 111 17.24 -14.27 17.49
N HIS A 112 17.96 -13.55 16.65
CA HIS A 112 17.75 -12.12 16.41
C HIS A 112 16.58 -11.90 15.44
N VAL A 113 15.53 -11.21 15.87
CA VAL A 113 14.32 -10.92 15.07
C VAL A 113 14.64 -9.94 13.93
N GLN A 114 14.42 -10.36 12.68
CA GLN A 114 14.55 -9.55 11.47
C GLN A 114 13.46 -9.89 10.44
N ILE A 115 13.28 -9.03 9.43
CA ILE A 115 12.36 -9.26 8.31
C ILE A 115 13.15 -9.23 7.00
N SER A 116 12.94 -10.22 6.15
CA SER A 116 13.65 -10.38 4.87
C SER A 116 12.68 -10.90 3.80
N PRO A 117 12.91 -10.60 2.50
CA PRO A 117 12.01 -11.04 1.45
C PRO A 117 12.13 -12.55 1.23
N THR A 118 11.03 -13.18 0.82
CA THR A 118 10.95 -14.63 0.58
C THR A 118 11.50 -15.03 -0.77
N LYS A 119 11.42 -14.11 -1.72
CA LYS A 119 11.88 -14.24 -3.10
C LYS A 119 12.45 -12.89 -3.54
N PRO A 120 13.34 -12.86 -4.55
CA PRO A 120 13.71 -11.62 -5.20
C PRO A 120 12.42 -10.92 -5.67
N VAL A 121 12.18 -9.71 -5.16
CA VAL A 121 11.02 -8.92 -5.55
C VAL A 121 11.45 -8.10 -6.75
N ALA A 122 10.97 -8.45 -7.94
CA ALA A 122 11.12 -7.61 -9.12
C ALA A 122 10.00 -6.56 -9.12
N PHE A 123 10.36 -5.29 -9.13
CA PHE A 123 9.44 -4.17 -9.30
C PHE A 123 9.24 -3.90 -10.79
N GLN A 124 8.17 -4.45 -11.37
CA GLN A 124 7.84 -4.22 -12.78
C GLN A 124 6.70 -3.21 -12.97
N ASP A 125 5.71 -3.15 -12.06
CA ASP A 125 4.49 -2.34 -12.26
C ASP A 125 3.85 -1.89 -10.92
N GLU A 126 4.65 -1.24 -10.07
CA GLU A 126 4.26 -0.80 -8.71
C GLU A 126 3.12 0.23 -8.73
N CYS A 127 3.14 1.15 -9.71
CA CYS A 127 2.09 2.13 -9.88
C CYS A 127 0.74 1.43 -9.97
N ARG A 128 0.60 0.41 -10.82
CA ARG A 128 -0.65 -0.33 -10.96
C ARG A 128 -1.02 -1.16 -9.71
N THR A 129 -0.02 -1.69 -9.01
CA THR A 129 -0.26 -2.53 -7.82
C THR A 129 -0.73 -1.71 -6.61
N LEU A 130 -0.26 -0.46 -6.50
CA LEU A 130 -0.56 0.44 -5.38
C LEU A 130 -1.65 1.47 -5.70
N THR A 131 -2.01 1.59 -6.98
CA THR A 131 -3.10 2.44 -7.45
C THR A 131 -4.40 1.65 -7.42
N PRO A 132 -5.43 2.13 -6.70
CA PRO A 132 -6.79 1.61 -6.83
C PRO A 132 -7.18 1.41 -8.30
N GLN A 133 -7.60 0.19 -8.62
CA GLN A 133 -8.03 -0.18 -9.97
C GLN A 133 -9.54 -0.01 -10.10
N LEU A 134 -10.00 0.38 -11.28
CA LEU A 134 -11.42 0.50 -11.59
C LEU A 134 -12.03 -0.90 -11.69
N THR A 135 -12.84 -1.25 -10.69
CA THR A 135 -13.50 -2.55 -10.57
C THR A 135 -14.84 -2.59 -11.30
N ASP A 136 -15.53 -1.45 -11.42
CA ASP A 136 -16.79 -1.31 -12.13
C ASP A 136 -16.59 -1.54 -13.64
N SER A 137 -17.41 -2.41 -14.22
CA SER A 137 -17.40 -2.73 -15.65
C SER A 137 -17.60 -1.53 -16.57
N ASN A 138 -18.37 -0.52 -16.15
CA ASN A 138 -18.62 0.69 -16.94
C ASN A 138 -17.37 1.57 -17.06
N TYR A 139 -16.53 1.56 -16.02
CA TYR A 139 -15.31 2.37 -15.93
C TYR A 139 -14.04 1.61 -16.31
N LYS A 140 -14.07 0.27 -16.32
CA LYS A 140 -12.89 -0.58 -16.56
C LYS A 140 -12.14 -0.27 -17.86
N LEU A 141 -12.86 0.12 -18.92
CA LEU A 141 -12.26 0.52 -20.20
C LEU A 141 -11.50 1.85 -20.13
N LEU A 142 -11.80 2.67 -19.12
CA LEU A 142 -11.20 3.98 -18.85
C LEU A 142 -10.04 3.90 -17.85
N GLN A 143 -9.56 2.70 -17.47
CA GLN A 143 -8.43 2.54 -16.54
C GLN A 143 -7.20 3.36 -16.95
N PHE A 144 -6.96 3.52 -18.25
CA PHE A 144 -5.85 4.33 -18.76
C PHE A 144 -5.89 5.80 -18.30
N SER A 145 -7.08 6.34 -18.01
CA SER A 145 -7.26 7.71 -17.50
C SER A 145 -6.82 7.85 -16.03
N VAL A 146 -6.80 6.74 -15.28
CA VAL A 146 -6.23 6.68 -13.93
C VAL A 146 -4.72 6.39 -13.99
N ASP A 147 -4.29 5.54 -14.93
CA ASP A 147 -2.90 5.09 -15.00
C ASP A 147 -1.90 6.18 -15.43
N ASN A 148 -2.31 7.11 -16.29
CA ASN A 148 -1.43 8.16 -16.79
C ASN A 148 -2.24 9.40 -17.21
N THR A 149 -1.54 10.43 -17.67
CA THR A 149 -2.12 11.68 -18.20
C THR A 149 -1.68 11.96 -19.63
N GLN A 150 -0.96 11.03 -20.25
CA GLN A 150 -0.31 11.20 -21.56
C GLN A 150 -1.26 10.79 -22.69
N PHE A 151 -2.41 11.45 -22.74
CA PHE A 151 -3.39 11.26 -23.79
C PHE A 151 -4.22 12.53 -23.98
N VAL A 152 -4.93 12.59 -25.10
CA VAL A 152 -5.79 13.71 -25.46
C VAL A 152 -7.25 13.31 -25.44
N GLN A 153 -8.14 14.25 -25.17
CA GLN A 153 -9.60 14.04 -25.14
C GLN A 153 -10.14 13.36 -26.41
N ASN A 154 -9.61 13.68 -27.59
CA ASN A 154 -10.02 13.05 -28.85
C ASN A 154 -9.89 11.53 -28.85
N ARG A 155 -8.94 10.96 -28.09
CA ARG A 155 -8.82 9.50 -27.91
C ARG A 155 -10.05 8.94 -27.21
N VAL A 156 -10.53 9.61 -26.16
CA VAL A 156 -11.70 9.20 -25.37
C VAL A 156 -12.95 9.24 -26.23
N ILE A 157 -13.12 10.33 -27.00
CA ILE A 157 -14.23 10.49 -27.95
C ILE A 157 -14.17 9.37 -29.00
N ALA A 158 -13.00 9.07 -29.56
CA ALA A 158 -12.84 7.97 -30.50
C ALA A 158 -13.19 6.60 -29.90
N GLN A 159 -13.17 6.44 -28.57
CA GLN A 159 -13.52 5.21 -27.86
C GLN A 159 -14.99 5.14 -27.39
N LEU A 160 -15.81 6.16 -27.68
CA LEU A 160 -17.24 6.21 -27.33
C LEU A 160 -18.03 5.00 -27.83
N TYR A 161 -17.62 4.38 -28.94
CA TYR A 161 -18.27 3.18 -29.46
C TYR A 161 -18.14 1.97 -28.52
N ASN A 162 -17.19 1.98 -27.57
CA ASN A 162 -17.06 0.97 -26.54
C ASN A 162 -17.88 1.27 -25.28
N CYS A 163 -18.53 2.43 -25.19
CA CYS A 163 -19.38 2.79 -24.06
C CYS A 163 -20.58 1.82 -23.99
N SER A 164 -20.84 1.26 -22.81
CA SER A 164 -22.00 0.40 -22.61
C SER A 164 -23.30 1.20 -22.82
N SER A 165 -24.35 0.55 -23.29
CA SER A 165 -25.65 1.20 -23.51
C SER A 165 -26.32 1.67 -22.21
N SER A 166 -25.94 1.08 -21.06
CA SER A 166 -26.40 1.48 -19.73
C SER A 166 -25.64 2.66 -19.14
N PHE A 167 -24.51 3.06 -19.74
CA PHE A 167 -23.65 4.12 -19.23
C PHE A 167 -23.81 5.39 -20.06
N LYS A 168 -23.94 6.55 -19.39
CA LYS A 168 -24.18 7.82 -20.06
C LYS A 168 -22.94 8.21 -20.86
N SER A 169 -23.10 8.48 -22.15
CA SER A 169 -21.98 8.87 -23.01
C SER A 169 -21.28 10.15 -22.55
N SER A 170 -22.03 11.10 -21.97
CA SER A 170 -21.44 12.31 -21.37
C SER A 170 -20.50 11.97 -20.21
N GLN A 171 -20.94 11.10 -19.31
CA GLN A 171 -20.16 10.62 -18.16
C GLN A 171 -18.91 9.86 -18.61
N PHE A 172 -19.01 9.05 -19.68
CA PHE A 172 -17.86 8.37 -20.29
C PHE A 172 -16.80 9.34 -20.81
N ILE A 173 -17.23 10.36 -21.57
CA ILE A 173 -16.31 11.37 -22.11
C ILE A 173 -15.65 12.12 -20.98
N GLU A 174 -16.43 12.58 -20.01
CA GLU A 174 -15.94 13.41 -18.94
C GLU A 174 -14.97 12.68 -18.02
N PHE A 175 -15.34 11.48 -17.55
CA PHE A 175 -14.44 10.64 -16.77
C PHE A 175 -13.15 10.35 -17.54
N GLY A 176 -13.29 9.89 -18.79
CA GLY A 176 -12.13 9.50 -19.59
C GLY A 176 -11.23 10.68 -19.93
N SER A 177 -11.76 11.90 -20.03
CA SER A 177 -11.02 13.11 -20.41
C SER A 177 -10.51 13.91 -19.21
N PHE A 178 -10.97 13.60 -18.00
CA PHE A 178 -10.64 14.35 -16.78
C PHE A 178 -9.14 14.56 -16.58
N ARG A 179 -8.34 13.58 -17.00
CA ARG A 179 -6.88 13.59 -16.86
C ARG A 179 -6.13 13.64 -18.19
N SER A 180 -6.80 14.08 -19.26
CA SER A 180 -6.15 14.25 -20.57
C SER A 180 -5.21 15.45 -20.55
N GLY A 181 -3.95 15.22 -20.20
CA GLY A 181 -2.96 16.27 -19.95
C GLY A 181 -2.86 16.63 -18.47
N HIS A 182 -1.62 16.64 -17.97
CA HIS A 182 -1.34 16.75 -16.54
C HIS A 182 -1.63 18.13 -15.93
N ARG A 183 -1.69 19.19 -16.76
CA ARG A 183 -1.98 20.58 -16.35
C ARG A 183 -3.49 20.90 -16.29
N LEU A 184 -4.34 20.07 -16.87
CA LEU A 184 -5.79 20.34 -16.96
C LEU A 184 -6.60 19.78 -15.79
N GLN A 185 -5.95 19.00 -14.91
CA GLN A 185 -6.63 18.25 -13.85
C GLN A 185 -7.37 19.15 -12.86
N TRP A 186 -6.78 20.28 -12.45
CA TRP A 186 -7.42 21.23 -11.54
C TRP A 186 -8.60 21.96 -12.19
N TRP A 187 -8.48 22.34 -13.46
CA TRP A 187 -9.59 22.94 -14.22
C TRP A 187 -10.76 21.98 -14.39
N ASN A 188 -10.45 20.72 -14.68
CA ASN A 188 -11.48 19.68 -14.77
C ASN A 188 -12.13 19.42 -13.41
N LEU A 189 -11.36 19.43 -12.31
CA LEU A 189 -11.93 19.29 -10.95
C LEU A 189 -12.90 20.43 -10.62
N LEU A 190 -12.50 21.67 -10.91
CA LEU A 190 -13.38 22.83 -10.73
C LEU A 190 -14.66 22.70 -11.57
N SER A 191 -14.54 22.17 -12.79
CA SER A 191 -15.68 21.95 -13.69
C SER A 191 -16.65 20.90 -13.13
N ILE A 192 -16.15 19.79 -12.55
CA ILE A 192 -17.00 18.80 -11.89
C ILE A 192 -17.73 19.40 -10.69
N LEU A 193 -17.02 20.19 -9.87
CA LEU A 193 -17.61 20.84 -8.69
C LEU A 193 -18.78 21.76 -9.06
N GLU A 194 -18.73 22.38 -10.25
CA GLU A 194 -19.79 23.26 -10.73
C GLU A 194 -20.93 22.53 -11.44
N LEU A 195 -20.60 21.59 -12.33
CA LEU A 195 -21.58 20.99 -13.22
C LEU A 195 -22.28 19.77 -12.60
N ASP A 196 -21.77 19.26 -11.48
CA ASP A 196 -22.18 18.00 -10.83
C ASP A 196 -22.31 16.84 -11.84
N SER A 197 -21.37 16.83 -12.78
CA SER A 197 -21.43 16.07 -14.02
C SER A 197 -20.89 14.65 -13.86
N LEU A 198 -19.95 14.46 -12.92
CA LEU A 198 -19.56 13.17 -12.36
C LEU A 198 -19.95 13.10 -10.87
N SER A 199 -20.68 12.04 -10.50
CA SER A 199 -21.08 11.81 -9.11
C SER A 199 -19.88 11.44 -8.23
N MET A 200 -19.53 12.30 -7.28
CA MET A 200 -18.46 12.05 -6.31
C MET A 200 -18.78 10.89 -5.33
N ASN A 201 -20.04 10.44 -5.30
CA ASN A 201 -20.46 9.27 -4.51
C ASN A 201 -20.02 7.94 -5.15
N GLU A 202 -19.59 7.95 -6.42
CA GLU A 202 -19.09 6.76 -7.10
C GLU A 202 -17.60 6.53 -6.79
N GLU A 203 -17.25 5.33 -6.33
CA GLU A 203 -15.87 4.96 -5.97
C GLU A 203 -14.88 5.23 -7.10
N CYS A 204 -15.25 4.94 -8.36
CA CYS A 204 -14.40 5.18 -9.53
C CYS A 204 -14.08 6.67 -9.71
N VAL A 205 -15.05 7.56 -9.47
CA VAL A 205 -14.87 9.02 -9.56
C VAL A 205 -13.99 9.52 -8.40
N ALA A 206 -14.20 8.99 -7.19
CA ALA A 206 -13.35 9.30 -6.04
C ALA A 206 -11.89 8.88 -6.27
N ILE A 207 -11.67 7.70 -6.87
CA ILE A 207 -10.34 7.23 -7.31
C ILE A 207 -9.73 8.23 -8.31
N LEU A 208 -10.48 8.62 -9.33
CA LEU A 208 -10.01 9.54 -10.37
C LEU A 208 -9.58 10.90 -9.79
N ILE A 209 -10.42 11.51 -8.95
CA ILE A 209 -10.14 12.80 -8.29
C ILE A 209 -8.92 12.68 -7.37
N THR A 210 -8.86 11.61 -6.57
CA THR A 210 -7.74 11.37 -5.64
C THR A 210 -6.41 11.27 -6.41
N HIS A 211 -6.39 10.56 -7.54
CA HIS A 211 -5.19 10.48 -8.37
C HIS A 211 -4.81 11.82 -8.98
N SER A 212 -5.79 12.65 -9.36
CA SER A 212 -5.50 13.99 -9.88
C SER A 212 -4.89 14.92 -8.84
N ILE A 213 -5.37 14.87 -7.60
CA ILE A 213 -4.86 15.71 -6.51
C ILE A 213 -3.49 15.23 -6.03
N LEU A 214 -3.25 13.92 -5.98
CA LEU A 214 -2.01 13.35 -5.44
C LEU A 214 -0.90 13.14 -6.48
N GLN A 215 -1.20 13.24 -7.77
CA GLN A 215 -0.19 13.08 -8.80
C GLN A 215 0.76 14.27 -8.80
N TYR A 216 2.01 14.03 -8.40
CA TYR A 216 3.08 15.02 -8.42
C TYR A 216 3.24 15.69 -9.79
N GLY A 217 3.26 14.93 -10.89
CA GLY A 217 3.41 15.47 -12.24
C GLY A 217 4.87 15.82 -12.62
N PRO A 218 5.11 16.27 -13.87
CA PRO A 218 6.44 16.63 -14.33
C PRO A 218 6.91 17.96 -13.71
N VAL A 219 8.23 18.09 -13.53
CA VAL A 219 8.88 19.33 -13.08
C VAL A 219 9.59 19.95 -14.27
N THR A 220 9.32 21.22 -14.53
CA THR A 220 9.94 21.96 -15.64
C THR A 220 11.46 22.00 -15.49
N GLU A 221 12.19 21.49 -16.49
CA GLU A 221 13.65 21.53 -16.50
C GLU A 221 14.19 22.96 -16.65
N ASN A 222 13.42 23.82 -17.31
CA ASN A 222 13.82 25.19 -17.61
C ASN A 222 13.51 26.14 -16.44
N ARG A 223 14.50 26.26 -15.55
CA ARG A 223 14.46 26.98 -14.28
C ARG A 223 14.32 28.50 -14.42
N GLU A 224 14.59 29.08 -15.59
CA GLU A 224 14.74 30.54 -15.70
C GLU A 224 13.43 31.33 -15.70
N ASN A 225 12.28 30.68 -15.97
CA ASN A 225 10.97 31.35 -16.09
C ASN A 225 9.89 30.84 -15.13
N LEU A 226 10.27 30.08 -14.09
CA LEU A 226 9.30 29.49 -13.17
C LEU A 226 8.99 30.43 -12.01
N ILE A 227 7.69 30.63 -11.76
CA ILE A 227 7.19 31.32 -10.56
C ILE A 227 7.63 30.54 -9.29
N CYS A 228 7.75 29.22 -9.38
CA CYS A 228 8.04 28.35 -8.25
C CYS A 228 8.80 27.08 -8.65
N TYR A 229 10.08 27.00 -8.29
CA TYR A 229 11.00 25.90 -8.66
C TYR A 229 10.67 24.53 -8.09
N TRP A 230 9.88 24.47 -7.01
CA TRP A 230 9.49 23.24 -6.36
C TRP A 230 8.10 22.78 -6.77
N CYS A 231 7.29 23.64 -7.39
CA CYS A 231 5.94 23.32 -7.80
C CYS A 231 5.97 22.54 -9.13
N PRO A 232 5.43 21.32 -9.19
CA PRO A 232 5.28 20.62 -10.45
C PRO A 232 4.26 21.29 -11.36
N GLU A 233 4.37 21.06 -12.67
CA GLU A 233 3.46 21.62 -13.67
C GLU A 233 2.00 21.21 -13.45
N SER A 234 1.75 20.04 -12.85
CA SER A 234 0.41 19.57 -12.52
C SER A 234 -0.29 20.41 -11.45
N HIS A 235 0.46 21.17 -10.66
CA HIS A 235 -0.05 21.98 -9.56
C HIS A 235 0.16 23.47 -9.78
N GLU A 236 0.72 23.87 -10.93
CA GLU A 236 1.02 25.27 -11.26
C GLU A 236 -0.21 26.19 -11.12
N GLN A 237 -1.40 25.67 -11.45
CA GLN A 237 -2.66 26.41 -11.34
C GLN A 237 -3.00 26.83 -9.90
N LEU A 238 -2.49 26.13 -8.89
CA LEU A 238 -2.67 26.48 -7.47
C LEU A 238 -1.82 27.68 -7.04
N LEU A 239 -0.93 28.19 -7.90
CA LEU A 239 -0.18 29.41 -7.64
C LEU A 239 -0.94 30.67 -8.08
N ASP A 240 -2.08 30.52 -8.75
CA ASP A 240 -2.96 31.61 -9.15
C ASP A 240 -4.02 31.85 -8.07
N ASP A 241 -3.92 32.98 -7.37
CA ASP A 241 -4.81 33.32 -6.25
C ASP A 241 -6.29 33.35 -6.69
N GLY A 242 -6.59 33.85 -7.89
CA GLY A 242 -7.96 33.93 -8.40
C GLY A 242 -8.58 32.56 -8.64
N PHE A 243 -7.79 31.61 -9.15
CA PHE A 243 -8.20 30.22 -9.28
C PHE A 243 -8.43 29.57 -7.91
N VAL A 244 -7.53 29.81 -6.94
CA VAL A 244 -7.64 29.23 -5.60
C VAL A 244 -8.89 29.75 -4.88
N ASP A 245 -9.16 31.06 -4.97
CA ASP A 245 -10.37 31.66 -4.40
C ASP A 245 -11.64 31.04 -4.99
N GLU A 246 -11.68 30.86 -6.31
CA GLU A 246 -12.81 30.22 -6.98
C GLU A 246 -12.95 28.75 -6.58
N LEU A 247 -11.84 28.01 -6.48
CA LEU A 247 -11.85 26.62 -6.04
C LEU A 247 -12.39 26.47 -4.62
N ILE A 248 -11.94 27.31 -3.69
CA ILE A 248 -12.41 27.32 -2.30
C ILE A 248 -13.92 27.61 -2.28
N LEU A 249 -14.37 28.63 -3.02
CA LEU A 249 -15.78 28.98 -3.11
C LEU A 249 -16.64 27.80 -3.59
N ARG A 250 -16.23 27.10 -4.65
CA ARG A 250 -16.99 25.94 -5.17
C ARG A 250 -16.98 24.74 -4.22
N VAL A 251 -15.86 24.48 -3.56
CA VAL A 251 -15.78 23.44 -2.53
C VAL A 251 -16.72 23.76 -1.36
N ASP A 252 -16.72 24.99 -0.86
CA ASP A 252 -17.59 25.42 0.24
C ASP A 252 -19.07 25.31 -0.13
N LEU A 253 -19.45 25.73 -1.34
CA LEU A 253 -20.83 25.56 -1.84
C LEU A 253 -21.23 24.08 -1.83
N ARG A 254 -20.37 23.20 -2.36
CA ARG A 254 -20.65 21.77 -2.42
C ARG A 254 -20.74 21.12 -1.03
N LEU A 255 -19.88 21.53 -0.10
CA LEU A 255 -19.94 21.06 1.29
C LEU A 255 -21.24 21.48 1.98
N ASN A 256 -21.70 22.72 1.75
CA ASN A 256 -22.97 23.21 2.29
C ASN A 256 -24.19 22.45 1.73
N GLU A 257 -24.17 22.09 0.45
CA GLU A 257 -25.20 21.23 -0.16
C GLU A 257 -25.22 19.84 0.47
N CYS A 258 -24.05 19.23 0.65
CA CYS A 258 -23.91 17.94 1.33
C CYS A 258 -24.40 18.01 2.79
N GLN A 259 -24.13 19.12 3.50
CA GLN A 259 -24.64 19.37 4.85
C GLN A 259 -26.17 19.59 4.89
N CYS A 260 -26.83 19.88 3.77
CA CYS A 260 -28.30 19.85 3.76
C CYS A 260 -28.83 18.42 3.55
N ASN A 261 -28.03 17.53 2.95
CA ASN A 261 -28.45 16.20 2.48
C ASN A 261 -28.03 15.01 3.36
N TRP A 262 -27.02 15.16 4.23
CA TRP A 262 -26.51 14.10 5.13
C TRP A 262 -27.59 13.38 5.97
N GLN A 263 -28.68 14.06 6.33
CA GLN A 263 -29.79 13.44 7.09
C GLN A 263 -30.54 12.37 6.29
N HIS A 264 -30.53 12.43 4.96
CA HIS A 264 -31.19 11.45 4.09
C HIS A 264 -30.30 10.24 3.76
N GLU A 265 -28.97 10.38 3.73
CA GLU A 265 -28.07 9.28 3.36
C GLU A 265 -27.88 8.25 4.49
N LEU A 266 -27.93 8.67 5.76
CA LEU A 266 -27.89 7.73 6.90
C LEU A 266 -29.13 6.82 6.98
N VAL A 267 -30.23 7.17 6.30
CA VAL A 267 -31.45 6.34 6.27
C VAL A 267 -31.30 5.14 5.33
N LYS A 268 -30.37 5.19 4.35
CA LYS A 268 -30.13 4.09 3.41
C LYS A 268 -29.19 3.00 3.93
N LEU A 269 -28.66 3.15 5.15
CA LEU A 269 -27.80 2.16 5.82
C LEU A 269 -28.56 1.32 6.87
N LYS A 270 -29.90 1.24 6.78
CA LYS A 270 -30.73 0.33 7.57
C LYS A 270 -31.31 -0.79 6.73
#